data_AF-A0A7C5EX87-F1
#
_entry.id   AF-A0A7C5EX87-F1
#
_cell.length_a   1.000
_cell.length_b   1.000
_cell.length_c   1.000
_cell.angle_alpha   90.00
_cell.angle_beta   90.00
_cell.angle_gamma   90.00
#
_symmetry.space_group_name_H-M   'P 1'
#
loop_
_entity.id
_entity.type
_entity.pdbx_description
1 polymer ?
#
loop_
_entity_poly.entity_id
_entity_poly.type
_entity_poly.pdbx_seq_one_letter_code
_entity_poly.pdbx_strand_id
1 'polypeptide(L)'
;MRRAAQIAYWAAPSLFCLAVYWLGLKVWFQQDDFAWLTLNDQLAHPSDLWPLLFSPQAQGTVRVLSERLYFIVLDSVFGLNALPFRLVAFATQFANLILVALIAKRLTGSRLAGFLAPVLWTATNTLAGALCWNSAYNQILYTFFLLAAFYCRLIWLETGRRRWAALEWAAFLLGFGTLEIIVVYPVIAIAYTVIEARNRVRPALWLLAPSICYGLTHWFFIPKPTSGPYHMYWDASILKTLWTYWEWMLGFSRAYLAGIRLPQWGPIAGTLAMTAALAGFALYHAHKRNLKPLLLLFWFLVLLAPVAPLRDHKSDYYLTAPVVGPAILAAWGLASARSSRLVIRFVAFLLVASFLAVSMPTTRIIVRWHYDTSRRAKNLVLGLLRASQLHPGKAILLAEVPSELFWVTLYNKPNLVVGVRDVYLTPEAAAAIEPHPELAEVRDYMLPAALARTALESDRAVVYAFDPAEEKLRNVTGRYRRLAAELWVEPELPDKIEAGSQVFASQLGPGWYQVEGLYRWMARQAEVTLRGPQAPGAKIILEGYCPRQQVKEGPLEVVVRAGGILAGRGWLHSPDAAFKLEFPVPEALVGQPKATVSIEVSRTFRAAGDNRELGLVFGKISIR
;
A
#
# COMPACT_ATOMS: atom_id res chain seq x y z
N MET A 1 -5.51 44.44 -14.22
CA MET A 1 -6.62 43.75 -13.51
C MET A 1 -7.05 42.42 -14.15
N ARG A 2 -7.38 42.33 -15.45
CA ARG A 2 -7.86 41.06 -16.08
C ARG A 2 -6.85 39.89 -16.06
N ARG A 3 -5.55 40.15 -16.30
CA ARG A 3 -4.49 39.12 -16.24
C ARG A 3 -4.33 38.54 -14.83
N ALA A 4 -4.31 39.39 -13.80
CA ALA A 4 -4.19 38.96 -12.41
C ALA A 4 -5.37 38.07 -11.97
N ALA A 5 -6.61 38.43 -12.32
CA ALA A 5 -7.79 37.61 -12.04
C ALA A 5 -7.75 36.25 -12.77
N GLN A 6 -7.20 36.21 -13.99
CA GLN A 6 -7.04 34.96 -14.74
C GLN A 6 -5.96 34.06 -14.13
N ILE A 7 -4.84 34.62 -13.69
CA ILE A 7 -3.80 33.87 -12.97
C ILE A 7 -4.37 33.33 -11.66
N ALA A 8 -5.06 34.17 -10.88
CA ALA A 8 -5.67 33.77 -9.62
C ALA A 8 -6.68 32.63 -9.79
N TYR A 9 -7.48 32.64 -10.86
CA TYR A 9 -8.43 31.56 -11.17
C TYR A 9 -7.76 30.18 -11.27
N TRP A 10 -6.58 30.12 -11.89
CA TRP A 10 -5.87 28.86 -12.12
C TRP A 10 -4.92 28.50 -10.97
N ALA A 11 -4.30 29.49 -10.33
CA ALA A 11 -3.33 29.27 -9.27
C ALA A 11 -3.97 29.04 -7.91
N ALA A 12 -5.09 29.71 -7.59
CA ALA A 12 -5.65 29.69 -6.23
C ALA A 12 -6.09 28.30 -5.75
N PRO A 13 -6.71 27.41 -6.56
CA PRO A 13 -7.02 26.06 -6.11
C PRO A 13 -5.75 25.26 -5.75
N SER A 14 -4.67 25.40 -6.53
CA SER A 14 -3.39 24.75 -6.27
C SER A 14 -2.69 25.32 -5.02
N LEU A 15 -2.73 26.64 -4.85
CA LEU A 15 -2.22 27.31 -3.64
C LEU A 15 -3.02 26.92 -2.39
N PHE A 16 -4.34 26.75 -2.54
CA PHE A 16 -5.20 26.27 -1.48
C PHE A 16 -4.90 24.81 -1.13
N CYS A 17 -4.70 23.94 -2.12
CA CYS A 17 -4.23 22.58 -1.91
C CYS A 17 -2.88 22.55 -1.18
N LEU A 18 -1.94 23.39 -1.58
CA LEU A 18 -0.68 23.54 -0.87
C LEU A 18 -0.93 24.00 0.57
N ALA A 19 -1.75 25.02 0.81
CA ALA A 19 -2.04 25.53 2.16
C ALA A 19 -2.69 24.48 3.08
N VAL A 20 -3.55 23.61 2.54
CA VAL A 20 -4.21 22.54 3.31
C VAL A 20 -3.26 21.36 3.56
N TYR A 21 -2.46 20.99 2.56
CA TYR A 21 -1.67 19.75 2.57
C TYR A 21 -0.15 19.95 2.64
N TRP A 22 0.36 21.15 2.92
CA TRP A 22 1.82 21.44 2.85
C TRP A 22 2.67 20.51 3.70
N LEU A 23 2.17 20.02 4.85
CA LEU A 23 2.86 19.02 5.67
C LEU A 23 3.05 17.70 4.92
N GLY A 24 2.16 17.37 3.98
CA GLY A 24 2.30 16.27 3.05
C GLY A 24 3.60 16.35 2.24
N LEU A 25 4.12 17.54 1.91
CA LEU A 25 5.43 17.69 1.25
C LEU A 25 6.61 17.28 2.16
N LYS A 26 6.41 17.27 3.48
CA LYS A 26 7.45 16.95 4.47
C LYS A 26 7.37 15.52 5.00
N VAL A 27 6.30 14.79 4.68
CA VAL A 27 6.15 13.39 5.05
C VAL A 27 7.25 12.56 4.38
N TRP A 28 7.87 11.69 5.17
CA TRP A 28 8.88 10.74 4.70
C TRP A 28 8.23 9.41 4.27
N PHE A 29 9.04 8.39 3.98
CA PHE A 29 8.54 7.06 3.61
C PHE A 29 7.92 6.33 4.79
N GLN A 30 6.87 5.55 4.52
CA GLN A 30 6.15 4.75 5.52
C GLN A 30 5.39 3.60 4.86
N GLN A 31 5.02 2.59 5.66
CA GLN A 31 4.25 1.44 5.21
C GLN A 31 4.89 0.76 3.97
N ASP A 32 4.07 0.41 2.99
CA ASP A 32 4.48 -0.28 1.77
C ASP A 32 5.47 0.52 0.90
N ASP A 33 5.73 1.80 1.21
CA ASP A 33 6.80 2.57 0.54
C ASP A 33 8.14 1.83 0.62
N PHE A 34 8.41 1.16 1.73
CA PHE A 34 9.66 0.40 1.92
C PHE A 34 9.74 -0.83 1.02
N ALA A 35 8.62 -1.49 0.71
CA ALA A 35 8.62 -2.59 -0.24
C ALA A 35 9.04 -2.11 -1.63
N TRP A 36 8.53 -0.95 -2.06
CA TRP A 36 8.84 -0.39 -3.38
C TRP A 36 10.23 0.24 -3.49
N LEU A 37 10.80 0.73 -2.38
CA LEU A 37 12.18 1.23 -2.36
C LEU A 37 13.21 0.13 -2.61
N THR A 38 12.90 -1.13 -2.30
CA THR A 38 13.80 -2.27 -2.58
C THR A 38 13.78 -2.73 -4.05
N LEU A 39 13.00 -2.10 -4.93
CA LEU A 39 12.92 -2.51 -6.34
C LEU A 39 14.26 -2.35 -7.07
N ASN A 40 15.05 -1.32 -6.74
CA ASN A 40 16.35 -1.11 -7.36
C ASN A 40 17.36 -2.20 -6.95
N ASP A 41 17.23 -2.79 -5.76
CA ASP A 41 18.08 -3.92 -5.33
C ASP A 41 17.83 -5.19 -6.16
N GLN A 42 16.70 -5.26 -6.86
CA GLN A 42 16.33 -6.38 -7.74
C GLN A 42 16.85 -6.20 -9.18
N LEU A 43 17.40 -5.02 -9.53
CA LEU A 43 17.94 -4.72 -10.86
C LEU A 43 19.44 -5.04 -10.92
N ALA A 44 19.79 -6.34 -10.91
CA ALA A 44 21.18 -6.77 -11.07
C ALA A 44 21.68 -6.63 -12.52
N HIS A 45 20.79 -6.88 -13.49
CA HIS A 45 21.07 -6.79 -14.92
C HIS A 45 19.99 -5.99 -15.67
N PRO A 46 20.31 -5.35 -16.82
CA PRO A 46 19.32 -4.64 -17.63
C PRO A 46 18.13 -5.51 -18.09
N SER A 47 18.34 -6.82 -18.20
CA SER A 47 17.29 -7.81 -18.53
C SER A 47 16.19 -7.91 -17.47
N ASP A 48 16.49 -7.52 -16.23
CA ASP A 48 15.60 -7.71 -15.08
C ASP A 48 14.50 -6.64 -15.04
N LEU A 49 14.70 -5.52 -15.76
CA LEU A 49 13.76 -4.42 -15.81
C LEU A 49 12.39 -4.85 -16.36
N TRP A 50 12.36 -5.65 -17.42
CA TRP A 50 11.09 -6.04 -18.03
C TRP A 50 10.23 -6.91 -17.09
N PRO A 51 10.75 -8.01 -16.53
CA PRO A 51 10.04 -8.74 -15.47
C PRO A 51 9.65 -7.86 -14.29
N LEU A 52 10.53 -6.98 -13.81
CA LEU A 52 10.24 -6.14 -12.65
C LEU A 52 9.06 -5.19 -12.90
N LEU A 53 8.96 -4.62 -14.10
CA LEU A 53 7.90 -3.68 -14.46
C LEU A 53 6.54 -4.36 -14.62
N PHE A 54 6.50 -5.56 -15.21
CA PHE A 54 5.25 -6.18 -15.66
C PHE A 54 4.81 -7.41 -14.87
N SER A 55 5.64 -7.92 -13.96
CA SER A 55 5.25 -9.06 -13.13
C SER A 55 4.21 -8.65 -12.10
N PRO A 56 3.15 -9.46 -11.91
CA PRO A 56 2.18 -9.25 -10.84
C PRO A 56 2.87 -9.23 -9.47
N GLN A 57 2.57 -8.22 -8.66
CA GLN A 57 3.07 -8.12 -7.27
C GLN A 57 1.98 -8.50 -6.28
N ALA A 58 2.04 -8.01 -5.05
CA ALA A 58 1.02 -8.25 -4.03
C ALA A 58 -0.40 -8.06 -4.60
N GLN A 59 -1.28 -9.00 -4.27
CA GLN A 59 -2.66 -9.10 -4.77
C GLN A 59 -2.80 -9.13 -6.30
N GLY A 60 -1.73 -9.43 -7.04
CA GLY A 60 -1.69 -9.52 -8.50
C GLY A 60 -1.65 -8.19 -9.23
N THR A 61 -1.34 -7.10 -8.53
CA THR A 61 -1.32 -5.74 -9.10
C THR A 61 -0.18 -5.56 -10.10
N VAL A 62 -0.46 -4.84 -11.20
CA VAL A 62 0.51 -4.50 -12.25
C VAL A 62 0.45 -3.01 -12.53
N ARG A 63 1.15 -2.23 -11.70
CA ARG A 63 1.11 -0.75 -11.68
C ARG A 63 2.46 -0.16 -12.12
N VAL A 64 2.71 -0.28 -13.42
CA VAL A 64 3.98 0.09 -14.06
C VAL A 64 4.38 1.55 -13.81
N LEU A 65 3.44 2.49 -13.93
CA LEU A 65 3.71 3.93 -13.91
C LEU A 65 3.71 4.51 -12.49
N SER A 66 2.75 4.11 -11.66
CA SER A 66 2.52 4.73 -10.34
C SER A 66 3.32 4.10 -9.21
N GLU A 67 3.68 2.81 -9.34
CA GLU A 67 4.49 2.11 -8.34
C GLU A 67 5.88 1.82 -8.89
N ARG A 68 6.00 1.07 -10.00
CA ARG A 68 7.31 0.60 -10.47
C ARG A 68 8.22 1.74 -10.92
N LEU A 69 7.90 2.39 -12.04
CA LEU A 69 8.72 3.46 -12.60
C LEU A 69 8.84 4.63 -11.64
N TYR A 70 7.77 4.96 -10.91
CA TYR A 70 7.79 6.03 -9.92
C TYR A 70 8.87 5.81 -8.84
N PHE A 71 8.92 4.64 -8.22
CA PHE A 71 9.93 4.35 -7.21
C PHE A 71 11.31 4.09 -7.80
N ILE A 72 11.42 3.29 -8.88
CA ILE A 72 12.71 2.99 -9.54
C ILE A 72 13.43 4.28 -9.97
N VAL A 73 12.73 5.17 -10.67
CA VAL A 73 13.34 6.40 -11.22
C VAL A 73 13.68 7.39 -10.12
N LEU A 74 12.78 7.61 -9.15
CA LEU A 74 13.04 8.62 -8.13
C LEU A 74 14.06 8.16 -7.10
N ASP A 75 14.05 6.89 -6.70
CA ASP A 75 15.06 6.34 -5.79
C ASP A 75 16.44 6.25 -6.45
N SER A 76 16.54 5.90 -7.74
CA SER A 76 17.84 5.86 -8.44
C SER A 76 18.50 7.24 -8.57
N VAL A 77 17.71 8.33 -8.64
CA VAL A 77 18.23 9.69 -8.78
C VAL A 77 18.41 10.39 -7.42
N PHE A 78 17.51 10.15 -6.47
CA PHE A 78 17.44 10.92 -5.23
C PHE A 78 17.61 10.10 -3.94
N GLY A 79 17.69 8.77 -4.05
CA GLY A 79 17.75 7.82 -2.93
C GLY A 79 16.62 8.05 -1.92
N LEU A 80 16.96 7.94 -0.63
CA LEU A 80 16.02 8.08 0.49
C LEU A 80 15.57 9.53 0.79
N ASN A 81 15.69 10.44 -0.18
CA ASN A 81 15.06 11.75 -0.12
C ASN A 81 13.60 11.66 -0.60
N ALA A 82 12.66 11.78 0.33
CA ALA A 82 11.24 11.71 0.00
C ALA A 82 10.71 12.96 -0.74
N LEU A 83 11.36 14.12 -0.64
CA LEU A 83 10.79 15.38 -1.17
C LEU A 83 10.49 15.33 -2.69
N PRO A 84 11.38 14.80 -3.56
CA PRO A 84 11.09 14.64 -5.00
C PRO A 84 9.82 13.82 -5.29
N PHE A 85 9.60 12.73 -4.56
CA PHE A 85 8.37 11.93 -4.63
C PHE A 85 7.14 12.79 -4.34
N ARG A 86 7.19 13.57 -3.25
CA ARG A 86 6.09 14.48 -2.89
C ARG A 86 5.86 15.57 -3.93
N LEU A 87 6.93 16.14 -4.49
CA LEU A 87 6.81 17.17 -5.51
C LEU A 87 6.12 16.65 -6.78
N VAL A 88 6.44 15.43 -7.22
CA VAL A 88 5.76 14.78 -8.35
C VAL A 88 4.28 14.54 -8.06
N ALA A 89 3.94 14.04 -6.87
CA ALA A 89 2.55 13.84 -6.45
C ALA A 89 1.76 15.16 -6.43
N PHE A 90 2.31 16.21 -5.83
CA PHE A 90 1.67 17.52 -5.78
C PHE A 90 1.55 18.19 -7.16
N ALA A 91 2.56 18.07 -8.02
CA ALA A 91 2.50 18.57 -9.39
C ALA A 91 1.37 17.90 -10.18
N THR A 92 1.25 16.57 -10.05
CA THR A 92 0.16 15.79 -10.66
C THR A 92 -1.19 16.21 -10.10
N GLN A 93 -1.29 16.43 -8.78
CA GLN A 93 -2.53 16.92 -8.18
C GLN A 93 -2.89 18.33 -8.65
N PHE A 94 -1.93 19.24 -8.86
CA PHE A 94 -2.22 20.55 -9.44
C PHE A 94 -2.76 20.44 -10.86
N ALA A 95 -2.23 19.51 -11.66
CA ALA A 95 -2.79 19.19 -12.97
C ALA A 95 -4.24 18.65 -12.87
N ASN A 96 -4.53 17.80 -11.87
CA ASN A 96 -5.89 17.34 -11.58
C ASN A 96 -6.83 18.51 -11.27
N LEU A 97 -6.42 19.45 -10.42
CA LEU A 97 -7.24 20.60 -10.06
C LEU A 97 -7.57 21.48 -11.27
N ILE A 98 -6.61 21.65 -12.19
CA ILE A 98 -6.84 22.34 -13.47
C ILE A 98 -7.85 21.58 -14.33
N LEU A 99 -7.70 20.27 -14.46
CA LEU A 99 -8.64 19.42 -15.21
C LEU A 99 -10.05 19.46 -14.62
N VAL A 100 -10.19 19.38 -13.29
CA VAL A 100 -11.49 19.51 -12.60
C VAL A 100 -12.10 20.87 -12.90
N ALA A 101 -11.34 21.96 -12.82
CA ALA A 101 -11.85 23.30 -13.14
C ALA A 101 -12.33 23.40 -14.59
N LEU A 102 -11.58 22.83 -15.54
CA LEU A 102 -11.91 22.80 -16.96
C LEU A 102 -13.18 21.97 -17.23
N ILE A 103 -13.27 20.77 -16.66
CA ILE A 103 -14.42 19.87 -16.77
C ILE A 103 -15.66 20.53 -16.15
N ALA A 104 -15.56 21.01 -14.91
CA ALA A 104 -16.65 21.64 -14.20
C ALA A 104 -17.19 22.87 -14.95
N LYS A 105 -16.31 23.74 -15.45
CA LYS A 105 -16.71 24.89 -16.26
C LYS A 105 -17.47 24.46 -17.53
N ARG A 106 -17.04 23.39 -18.21
CA ARG A 106 -17.69 22.89 -19.43
C ARG A 106 -19.04 22.22 -19.15
N LEU A 107 -19.12 21.38 -18.11
CA LEU A 107 -20.35 20.67 -17.76
C LEU A 107 -21.46 21.63 -17.28
N THR A 108 -21.08 22.68 -16.55
CA THR A 108 -22.03 23.58 -15.88
C THR A 108 -22.27 24.89 -16.65
N GLY A 109 -21.38 25.25 -17.59
CA GLY A 109 -21.34 26.57 -18.22
C GLY A 109 -20.91 27.71 -17.29
N SER A 110 -20.58 27.44 -16.02
CA SER A 110 -20.29 28.44 -15.01
C SER A 110 -18.81 28.53 -14.69
N ARG A 111 -18.21 29.73 -14.86
CA ARG A 111 -16.82 29.98 -14.42
C ARG A 111 -16.69 29.82 -12.91
N LEU A 112 -17.71 30.23 -12.15
CA LEU A 112 -17.71 30.12 -10.69
C LEU A 112 -17.73 28.67 -10.24
N ALA A 113 -18.55 27.81 -10.86
CA ALA A 113 -18.54 26.37 -10.57
C ALA A 113 -17.17 25.75 -10.95
N GLY A 114 -16.58 26.16 -12.08
CA GLY A 114 -15.23 25.76 -12.46
C GLY A 114 -14.16 26.14 -11.43
N PHE A 115 -14.30 27.27 -10.75
CA PHE A 115 -13.38 27.67 -9.68
C PHE A 115 -13.63 26.91 -8.38
N LEU A 116 -14.90 26.77 -7.99
CA LEU A 116 -15.30 26.19 -6.70
C LEU A 116 -15.11 24.67 -6.65
N ALA A 117 -15.29 23.96 -7.76
CA ALA A 117 -15.18 22.50 -7.81
C ALA A 117 -13.82 21.96 -7.30
N PRO A 118 -12.66 22.41 -7.82
CA PRO A 118 -11.37 21.96 -7.29
C PRO A 118 -11.12 22.42 -5.86
N VAL A 119 -11.65 23.58 -5.43
CA VAL A 119 -11.54 24.06 -4.04
C VAL A 119 -12.32 23.14 -3.09
N LEU A 120 -13.57 22.81 -3.43
CA LEU A 120 -14.41 21.92 -2.62
C LEU A 120 -13.84 20.50 -2.58
N TRP A 121 -13.33 19.99 -3.71
CA TRP A 121 -12.66 18.69 -3.74
C TRP A 121 -11.41 18.68 -2.84
N THR A 122 -10.59 19.73 -2.91
CA THR A 122 -9.40 19.89 -2.06
C THR A 122 -9.75 19.95 -0.58
N ALA A 123 -10.86 20.59 -0.22
CA ALA A 123 -11.29 20.76 1.16
C ALA A 123 -11.83 19.47 1.82
N THR A 124 -11.99 18.39 1.06
CA THR A 124 -12.42 17.09 1.59
C THR A 124 -11.31 16.46 2.43
N ASN A 125 -11.68 15.70 3.46
CA ASN A 125 -10.69 15.01 4.32
C ASN A 125 -10.06 13.77 3.66
N THR A 126 -10.55 13.36 2.50
CA THR A 126 -10.25 12.07 1.87
C THR A 126 -9.00 12.10 0.98
N LEU A 127 -8.51 13.28 0.62
CA LEU A 127 -7.25 13.43 -0.13
C LEU A 127 -6.01 13.29 0.75
N ALA A 128 -6.17 13.34 2.08
CA ALA A 128 -5.06 13.31 3.01
C ALA A 128 -4.18 12.08 2.81
N GLY A 129 -4.74 10.87 2.77
CA GLY A 129 -3.97 9.65 2.51
C GLY A 129 -3.22 9.68 1.18
N ALA A 130 -3.90 10.06 0.08
CA ALA A 130 -3.30 10.09 -1.26
C ALA A 130 -2.18 11.13 -1.42
N LEU A 131 -2.26 12.27 -0.73
CA LEU A 131 -1.20 13.29 -0.72
C LEU A 131 -0.17 13.09 0.39
N CYS A 132 -0.47 12.22 1.37
CA CYS A 132 0.39 11.95 2.52
C CYS A 132 1.15 10.61 2.43
N TRP A 133 0.90 9.74 1.46
CA TRP A 133 1.56 8.43 1.36
C TRP A 133 2.05 8.16 -0.06
N ASN A 134 3.34 7.82 -0.24
CA ASN A 134 3.94 7.75 -1.58
C ASN A 134 3.38 6.60 -2.40
N SER A 135 3.12 5.45 -1.78
CA SER A 135 2.47 4.30 -2.44
C SER A 135 1.04 4.62 -2.89
N ALA A 136 0.37 5.57 -2.24
CA ALA A 136 -0.93 6.08 -2.68
C ALA A 136 -0.85 7.07 -3.85
N TYR A 137 0.34 7.31 -4.42
CA TYR A 137 0.49 8.11 -5.66
C TYR A 137 -0.31 7.51 -6.82
N ASN A 138 -0.54 6.19 -6.82
CA ASN A 138 -1.46 5.53 -7.72
C ASN A 138 -2.82 6.24 -7.78
N GLN A 139 -3.36 6.72 -6.63
CA GLN A 139 -4.64 7.41 -6.53
C GLN A 139 -4.61 8.78 -7.21
N ILE A 140 -3.50 9.50 -7.12
CA ILE A 140 -3.36 10.82 -7.74
C ILE A 140 -3.17 10.69 -9.25
N LEU A 141 -2.34 9.75 -9.68
CA LEU A 141 -1.98 9.58 -11.08
C LEU A 141 -3.09 8.93 -11.92
N TYR A 142 -3.83 7.94 -11.40
CA TYR A 142 -5.00 7.42 -12.14
C TYR A 142 -6.09 8.47 -12.28
N THR A 143 -6.29 9.31 -11.25
CA THR A 143 -7.24 10.43 -11.30
C THR A 143 -6.85 11.37 -12.45
N PHE A 144 -5.56 11.64 -12.64
CA PHE A 144 -5.07 12.43 -13.76
C PHE A 144 -5.45 11.83 -15.11
N PHE A 145 -5.14 10.56 -15.35
CA PHE A 145 -5.47 9.92 -16.62
C PHE A 145 -6.97 9.83 -16.85
N LEU A 146 -7.75 9.54 -15.81
CA LEU A 146 -9.20 9.49 -15.88
C LEU A 146 -9.82 10.85 -16.24
N LEU A 147 -9.38 11.92 -15.57
CA LEU A 147 -9.85 13.28 -15.85
C LEU A 147 -9.35 13.79 -17.21
N ALA A 148 -8.12 13.46 -17.59
CA ALA A 148 -7.57 13.83 -18.90
C ALA A 148 -8.33 13.15 -20.04
N ALA A 149 -8.62 11.85 -19.90
CA ALA A 149 -9.42 11.09 -20.86
C ALA A 149 -10.83 11.69 -20.97
N PHE A 150 -11.48 11.95 -19.83
CA PHE A 150 -12.81 12.56 -19.81
C PHE A 150 -12.80 13.98 -20.41
N TYR A 151 -11.80 14.80 -20.11
CA TYR A 151 -11.69 16.14 -20.69
C TYR A 151 -11.51 16.09 -22.21
N CYS A 152 -10.68 15.17 -22.71
CA CYS A 152 -10.50 14.94 -24.14
C CYS A 152 -11.80 14.48 -24.80
N ARG A 153 -12.59 13.62 -24.15
CA ARG A 153 -13.95 13.24 -24.57
C ARG A 153 -14.84 14.47 -24.76
N LEU A 154 -14.89 15.37 -23.76
CA LEU A 154 -15.70 16.59 -23.83
C LEU A 154 -15.35 17.39 -25.09
N ILE A 155 -14.06 17.65 -25.31
CA ILE A 155 -13.63 18.45 -26.46
C ILE A 155 -13.88 17.72 -27.79
N TRP A 156 -13.68 16.40 -27.82
CA TRP A 156 -13.97 15.63 -29.03
C TRP A 156 -15.45 15.70 -29.42
N LEU A 157 -16.35 15.57 -28.44
CA LEU A 157 -17.78 15.67 -28.68
C LEU A 157 -18.19 17.07 -29.16
N GLU A 158 -17.63 18.13 -28.56
CA GLU A 158 -17.86 19.52 -28.97
C GLU A 158 -17.29 19.84 -30.37
N THR A 159 -16.08 19.38 -30.68
CA THR A 159 -15.32 19.86 -31.87
C THR A 159 -15.29 18.87 -33.03
N GLY A 160 -15.57 17.59 -32.80
CA GLY A 160 -15.43 16.51 -33.78
C GLY A 160 -13.98 16.17 -34.20
N ARG A 161 -12.97 16.87 -33.68
CA ARG A 161 -11.56 16.67 -34.12
C ARG A 161 -10.97 15.37 -33.57
N ARG A 162 -10.61 14.45 -34.46
CA ARG A 162 -10.09 13.10 -34.12
C ARG A 162 -8.90 13.07 -33.17
N ARG A 163 -8.05 14.10 -33.18
CA ARG A 163 -6.91 14.21 -32.24
C ARG A 163 -7.33 14.07 -30.77
N TRP A 164 -8.51 14.59 -30.40
CA TRP A 164 -9.00 14.53 -29.02
C TRP A 164 -9.52 13.14 -28.67
N ALA A 165 -10.09 12.41 -29.64
CA ALA A 165 -10.41 10.99 -29.44
C ALA A 165 -9.12 10.17 -29.26
N ALA A 166 -8.07 10.43 -30.04
CA ALA A 166 -6.79 9.74 -29.89
C ALA A 166 -6.16 10.02 -28.51
N LEU A 167 -6.21 11.27 -28.02
CA LEU A 167 -5.73 11.63 -26.69
C LEU A 167 -6.58 11.02 -25.56
N GLU A 168 -7.91 10.90 -25.75
CA GLU A 168 -8.77 10.16 -24.83
C GLU A 168 -8.29 8.71 -24.70
N TRP A 169 -8.09 8.03 -25.83
CA TRP A 169 -7.60 6.65 -25.86
C TRP A 169 -6.21 6.52 -25.21
N ALA A 170 -5.27 7.41 -25.54
CA ALA A 170 -3.94 7.39 -24.96
C ALA A 170 -3.99 7.55 -23.44
N ALA A 171 -4.75 8.52 -22.92
CA ALA A 171 -4.87 8.73 -21.49
C ALA A 171 -5.55 7.54 -20.79
N PHE A 172 -6.63 7.00 -21.37
CA PHE A 172 -7.32 5.82 -20.84
C PHE A 172 -6.41 4.59 -20.78
N LEU A 173 -5.68 4.28 -21.85
CA LEU A 173 -4.79 3.13 -21.91
C LEU A 173 -3.59 3.27 -20.95
N LEU A 174 -3.00 4.46 -20.85
CA LEU A 174 -1.95 4.74 -19.86
C LEU A 174 -2.44 4.59 -18.42
N GLY A 175 -3.72 4.88 -18.17
CA GLY A 175 -4.33 4.69 -16.86
C GLY A 175 -4.26 3.25 -16.33
N PHE A 176 -4.21 2.23 -17.20
CA PHE A 176 -4.03 0.83 -16.77
C PHE A 176 -2.67 0.59 -16.11
N GLY A 177 -1.66 1.38 -16.49
CA GLY A 177 -0.35 1.35 -15.83
C GLY A 177 -0.35 2.02 -14.46
N THR A 178 -1.46 2.60 -13.99
CA THR A 178 -1.50 3.38 -12.75
C THR A 178 -2.34 2.74 -11.66
N LEU A 179 -3.57 2.36 -11.98
CA LEU A 179 -4.50 1.74 -11.05
C LEU A 179 -5.58 1.00 -11.83
N GLU A 180 -5.85 -0.23 -11.41
CA GLU A 180 -6.76 -1.15 -12.10
C GLU A 180 -8.20 -0.63 -12.17
N ILE A 181 -8.57 0.25 -11.24
CA ILE A 181 -9.88 0.92 -11.18
C ILE A 181 -10.20 1.68 -12.47
N ILE A 182 -9.21 2.10 -13.27
CA ILE A 182 -9.45 2.76 -14.57
C ILE A 182 -10.36 1.96 -15.50
N VAL A 183 -10.47 0.64 -15.30
CA VAL A 183 -11.35 -0.27 -16.04
C VAL A 183 -12.79 0.23 -16.14
N VAL A 184 -13.25 1.06 -15.20
CA VAL A 184 -14.61 1.59 -15.19
C VAL A 184 -14.79 2.91 -15.95
N TYR A 185 -13.71 3.56 -16.41
CA TYR A 185 -13.76 4.81 -17.19
C TYR A 185 -14.75 4.76 -18.38
N PRO A 186 -14.80 3.68 -19.19
CA PRO A 186 -15.71 3.60 -20.32
C PRO A 186 -17.17 3.80 -19.93
N VAL A 187 -17.58 3.34 -18.74
CA VAL A 187 -18.96 3.48 -18.25
C VAL A 187 -19.33 4.95 -18.08
N ILE A 188 -18.43 5.76 -17.55
CA ILE A 188 -18.60 7.22 -17.40
C ILE A 188 -18.63 7.90 -18.78
N ALA A 189 -17.68 7.54 -19.66
CA ALA A 189 -17.59 8.09 -21.01
C ALA A 189 -18.85 7.81 -21.84
N ILE A 190 -19.37 6.58 -21.78
CA ILE A 190 -20.60 6.15 -22.43
C ILE A 190 -21.80 6.91 -21.84
N ALA A 191 -21.94 6.95 -20.51
CA ALA A 191 -23.04 7.64 -19.85
C ALA A 191 -23.13 9.12 -20.26
N TYR A 192 -22.00 9.84 -20.25
CA TYR A 192 -21.95 11.22 -20.73
C TYR A 192 -22.32 11.34 -22.22
N THR A 193 -21.84 10.43 -23.06
CA THR A 193 -22.13 10.43 -24.50
C THR A 193 -23.61 10.16 -24.79
N VAL A 194 -24.26 9.29 -24.02
CA VAL A 194 -25.71 9.04 -24.12
C VAL A 194 -26.53 10.28 -23.74
N ILE A 195 -26.03 11.09 -22.80
CA ILE A 195 -26.68 12.32 -22.38
C ILE A 195 -26.53 13.42 -23.46
N GLU A 196 -25.33 13.64 -23.98
CA GLU A 196 -25.03 14.82 -24.82
C GLU A 196 -24.97 14.55 -26.33
N ALA A 197 -24.64 13.33 -26.75
CA ALA A 197 -24.33 13.02 -28.15
C ALA A 197 -24.69 11.56 -28.51
N ARG A 198 -25.98 11.22 -28.40
CA ARG A 198 -26.50 9.84 -28.61
C ARG A 198 -26.05 9.21 -29.94
N ASN A 199 -25.94 10.01 -30.99
CA ASN A 199 -25.47 9.59 -32.31
C ASN A 199 -23.98 9.16 -32.33
N ARG A 200 -23.19 9.52 -31.32
CA ARG A 200 -21.77 9.19 -31.18
C ARG A 200 -21.46 8.17 -30.07
N VAL A 201 -22.46 7.41 -29.62
CA VAL A 201 -22.29 6.36 -28.60
C VAL A 201 -21.47 5.18 -29.11
N ARG A 202 -21.61 4.77 -30.38
CA ARG A 202 -20.87 3.63 -30.94
C ARG A 202 -19.35 3.74 -30.74
N PRO A 203 -18.68 4.88 -31.06
CA PRO A 203 -17.28 5.08 -30.70
C PRO A 203 -16.95 4.94 -29.21
N ALA A 204 -17.86 5.33 -28.30
CA ALA A 204 -17.65 5.20 -26.86
C ALA A 204 -17.65 3.73 -26.40
N LEU A 205 -18.46 2.88 -27.05
CA LEU A 205 -18.54 1.45 -26.71
C LEU A 205 -17.21 0.72 -26.96
N TRP A 206 -16.40 1.16 -27.93
CA TRP A 206 -15.09 0.57 -28.18
C TRP A 206 -14.12 0.71 -27.00
N LEU A 207 -14.32 1.71 -26.13
CA LEU A 207 -13.53 1.87 -24.91
C LEU A 207 -13.75 0.70 -23.93
N LEU A 208 -14.84 -0.08 -24.05
CA LEU A 208 -15.05 -1.28 -23.24
C LEU A 208 -14.07 -2.39 -23.59
N ALA A 209 -13.54 -2.44 -24.81
CA ALA A 209 -12.70 -3.56 -25.24
C ALA A 209 -11.44 -3.72 -24.36
N PRO A 210 -10.60 -2.68 -24.13
CA PRO A 210 -9.48 -2.79 -23.19
C PRO A 210 -9.91 -3.19 -21.78
N SER A 211 -11.02 -2.63 -21.29
CA SER A 211 -11.52 -2.96 -19.95
C SER A 211 -11.96 -4.41 -19.79
N ILE A 212 -12.66 -4.95 -20.79
CA ILE A 212 -13.08 -6.35 -20.81
C ILE A 212 -11.86 -7.26 -20.92
N CYS A 213 -10.94 -6.96 -21.84
CA CYS A 213 -9.71 -7.73 -21.99
C CYS A 213 -8.89 -7.75 -20.69
N TYR A 214 -8.72 -6.60 -20.04
CA TYR A 214 -8.04 -6.50 -18.76
C TYR A 214 -8.76 -7.30 -17.66
N GLY A 215 -10.07 -7.12 -17.52
CA GLY A 215 -10.87 -7.82 -16.52
C GLY A 215 -10.85 -9.34 -16.69
N LEU A 216 -10.94 -9.85 -17.92
CA LEU A 216 -10.83 -11.28 -18.21
C LEU A 216 -9.43 -11.81 -17.88
N THR A 217 -8.39 -11.10 -18.29
CA THR A 217 -7.00 -11.48 -18.00
C THR A 217 -6.77 -11.56 -16.48
N HIS A 218 -7.18 -10.53 -15.75
CA HIS A 218 -7.07 -10.54 -14.29
C HIS A 218 -7.88 -11.67 -13.66
N TRP A 219 -9.08 -11.96 -14.18
CA TRP A 219 -9.94 -13.02 -13.64
C TRP A 219 -9.34 -14.42 -13.78
N PHE A 220 -8.65 -14.70 -14.90
CA PHE A 220 -8.09 -16.01 -15.20
C PHE A 220 -6.68 -16.22 -14.65
N PHE A 221 -5.86 -15.17 -14.57
CA PHE A 221 -4.43 -15.31 -14.24
C PHE A 221 -4.07 -14.86 -12.81
N ILE A 222 -4.91 -14.08 -12.14
CA ILE A 222 -4.62 -13.60 -10.79
C ILE A 222 -5.41 -14.41 -9.75
N PRO A 223 -4.73 -15.09 -8.80
CA PRO A 223 -5.38 -15.77 -7.68
C PRO A 223 -6.23 -14.80 -6.87
N LYS A 224 -7.46 -15.22 -6.55
CA LYS A 224 -8.40 -14.40 -5.79
C LYS A 224 -8.21 -14.67 -4.30
N PRO A 225 -8.11 -13.64 -3.44
CA PRO A 225 -8.04 -13.84 -2.01
C PRO A 225 -9.29 -14.59 -1.51
N THR A 226 -9.10 -15.77 -0.95
CA THR A 226 -10.20 -16.59 -0.38
C THR A 226 -10.46 -16.28 1.09
N SER A 227 -9.59 -15.50 1.72
CA SER A 227 -9.67 -15.09 3.12
C SER A 227 -8.91 -13.77 3.34
N GLY A 228 -9.09 -13.18 4.52
CA GLY A 228 -8.43 -11.93 4.90
C GLY A 228 -9.14 -10.67 4.40
N PRO A 229 -8.52 -9.49 4.60
CA PRO A 229 -9.19 -8.19 4.39
C PRO A 229 -9.62 -7.94 2.94
N TYR A 230 -8.94 -8.55 1.97
CA TYR A 230 -9.24 -8.40 0.54
C TYR A 230 -10.28 -9.39 0.00
N HIS A 231 -10.90 -10.19 0.85
CA HIS A 231 -12.01 -11.06 0.45
C HIS A 231 -13.21 -10.22 -0.03
N MET A 232 -13.75 -10.56 -1.21
CA MET A 232 -14.86 -9.84 -1.82
C MET A 232 -16.22 -10.41 -1.40
N TYR A 233 -17.12 -9.55 -0.94
CA TYR A 233 -18.48 -9.90 -0.54
C TYR A 233 -19.49 -9.35 -1.55
N TRP A 234 -20.26 -10.24 -2.17
CA TRP A 234 -21.28 -9.91 -3.17
C TRP A 234 -22.69 -10.01 -2.57
N ASP A 235 -22.91 -9.28 -1.48
CA ASP A 235 -24.17 -9.27 -0.72
C ASP A 235 -24.60 -7.83 -0.36
N ALA A 236 -25.62 -7.69 0.50
CA ALA A 236 -26.14 -6.40 0.93
C ALA A 236 -25.11 -5.50 1.64
N SER A 237 -23.97 -6.04 2.09
CA SER A 237 -22.89 -5.25 2.68
C SER A 237 -22.27 -4.23 1.72
N ILE A 238 -22.39 -4.44 0.40
CA ILE A 238 -22.01 -3.46 -0.63
C ILE A 238 -22.66 -2.10 -0.36
N LEU A 239 -23.95 -2.08 0.01
CA LEU A 239 -24.67 -0.83 0.30
C LEU A 239 -24.10 -0.14 1.55
N LYS A 240 -23.73 -0.92 2.57
CA LYS A 240 -23.10 -0.40 3.80
C LYS A 240 -21.70 0.15 3.50
N THR A 241 -20.93 -0.51 2.63
CA THR A 241 -19.62 -0.02 2.18
C THR A 241 -19.75 1.29 1.41
N LEU A 242 -20.67 1.38 0.45
CA LEU A 242 -20.95 2.61 -0.30
C LEU A 242 -21.43 3.75 0.62
N TRP A 243 -22.30 3.44 1.58
CA TRP A 243 -22.75 4.42 2.58
C TRP A 243 -21.60 4.93 3.45
N THR A 244 -20.70 4.02 3.89
CA THR A 244 -19.50 4.40 4.66
C THR A 244 -18.63 5.38 3.88
N TYR A 245 -18.39 5.11 2.60
CA TYR A 245 -17.63 6.01 1.73
C TYR A 245 -18.34 7.36 1.51
N TRP A 246 -19.67 7.36 1.40
CA TRP A 246 -20.45 8.60 1.31
C TRP A 246 -20.37 9.44 2.59
N GLU A 247 -20.46 8.83 3.76
CA GLU A 247 -20.28 9.50 5.05
C GLU A 247 -18.87 10.08 5.21
N TRP A 248 -17.84 9.32 4.84
CA TRP A 248 -16.44 9.75 4.91
C TRP A 248 -16.16 10.95 4.01
N MET A 249 -16.71 10.95 2.79
CA MET A 249 -16.63 12.10 1.87
C MET A 249 -17.20 13.37 2.50
N LEU A 250 -18.38 13.28 3.14
CA LEU A 250 -19.06 14.43 3.75
C LEU A 250 -18.41 14.86 5.07
N GLY A 251 -17.66 13.97 5.74
CA GLY A 251 -16.78 14.27 6.85
C GLY A 251 -17.45 14.34 8.24
N PHE A 252 -18.77 14.46 8.31
CA PHE A 252 -19.50 14.58 9.59
C PHE A 252 -19.29 13.38 10.53
N SER A 253 -19.24 12.16 10.00
CA SER A 253 -18.94 10.95 10.79
C SER A 253 -17.50 10.89 11.30
N ARG A 254 -16.60 11.73 10.75
CA ARG A 254 -15.18 11.84 11.09
C ARG A 254 -14.85 13.12 11.87
N ALA A 255 -15.86 13.88 12.29
CA ALA A 255 -15.65 15.10 13.09
C ALA A 255 -14.92 14.82 14.42
N TYR A 256 -15.13 13.64 15.00
CA TYR A 256 -14.49 13.20 16.24
C TYR A 256 -12.96 13.14 16.14
N LEU A 257 -12.41 12.86 14.94
CA LEU A 257 -10.95 12.86 14.72
C LEU A 257 -10.34 14.24 14.97
N ALA A 258 -11.10 15.30 14.74
CA ALA A 258 -10.70 16.68 15.00
C ALA A 258 -11.03 17.15 16.43
N GLY A 259 -11.45 16.25 17.32
CA GLY A 259 -11.94 16.62 18.66
C GLY A 259 -13.26 17.41 18.63
N ILE A 260 -13.94 17.49 17.48
CA ILE A 260 -15.23 18.17 17.35
C ILE A 260 -16.31 17.23 17.90
N ARG A 261 -16.78 17.55 19.11
CA ARG A 261 -17.85 16.79 19.78
C ARG A 261 -19.20 17.28 19.28
N LEU A 262 -19.76 16.55 18.31
CA LEU A 262 -21.15 16.72 17.90
C LEU A 262 -22.06 15.89 18.83
N PRO A 263 -23.33 16.31 19.06
CA PRO A 263 -24.33 15.44 19.65
C PRO A 263 -24.43 14.13 18.87
N GLN A 264 -24.90 13.04 19.49
CA GLN A 264 -24.96 11.71 18.86
C GLN A 264 -25.70 11.70 17.51
N TRP A 265 -26.75 12.53 17.36
CA TRP A 265 -27.50 12.68 16.11
C TRP A 265 -26.84 13.61 15.08
N GLY A 266 -25.88 14.44 15.50
CA GLY A 266 -25.25 15.48 14.69
C GLY A 266 -24.57 14.96 13.42
N PRO A 267 -23.72 13.91 13.49
CA PRO A 267 -23.09 13.34 12.30
C PRO A 267 -24.08 12.86 11.24
N ILE A 268 -25.14 12.19 11.69
CA ILE A 268 -26.21 11.67 10.81
C ILE A 268 -26.99 12.83 10.21
N ALA A 269 -27.40 13.81 11.02
CA ALA A 269 -28.15 14.97 10.54
C ALA A 269 -27.37 15.81 9.51
N GLY A 270 -26.08 16.05 9.75
CA GLY A 270 -25.21 16.75 8.80
C GLY A 270 -25.07 15.98 7.48
N THR A 271 -24.87 14.67 7.55
CA THR A 271 -24.80 13.77 6.39
C THR A 271 -26.11 13.80 5.59
N LEU A 272 -27.26 13.65 6.25
CA LEU A 272 -28.57 13.67 5.60
C LEU A 272 -28.89 15.03 4.98
N ALA A 273 -28.56 16.14 5.65
CA ALA A 273 -28.74 17.49 5.11
C ALA A 273 -27.93 17.72 3.83
N MET A 274 -26.65 17.33 3.81
CA MET A 274 -25.81 17.38 2.60
C MET A 274 -26.37 16.49 1.50
N THR A 275 -26.75 15.26 1.84
CA THR A 275 -27.29 14.27 0.90
C THR A 275 -28.57 14.79 0.25
N ALA A 276 -29.50 15.31 1.04
CA ALA A 276 -30.74 15.89 0.55
C ALA A 276 -30.49 17.11 -0.35
N ALA A 277 -29.52 17.96 -0.03
CA ALA A 277 -29.17 19.10 -0.86
C ALA A 277 -28.59 18.67 -2.24
N LEU A 278 -27.64 17.74 -2.25
CA LEU A 278 -27.01 17.23 -3.48
C LEU A 278 -28.01 16.45 -4.34
N ALA A 279 -28.75 15.52 -3.74
CA ALA A 279 -29.77 14.72 -4.43
C ALA A 279 -30.93 15.60 -4.91
N GLY A 280 -31.42 16.50 -4.07
CA GLY A 280 -32.49 17.44 -4.42
C GLY A 280 -32.10 18.35 -5.58
N PHE A 281 -30.88 18.88 -5.59
CA PHE A 281 -30.37 19.67 -6.72
C PHE A 281 -30.28 18.83 -8.00
N ALA A 282 -29.77 17.59 -7.91
CA ALA A 282 -29.64 16.71 -9.06
C ALA A 282 -31.01 16.29 -9.64
N LEU A 283 -31.95 15.91 -8.78
CA LEU A 283 -33.32 15.54 -9.16
C LEU A 283 -34.10 16.71 -9.73
N TYR A 284 -33.96 17.92 -9.16
CA TYR A 284 -34.58 19.13 -9.69
C TYR A 284 -34.15 19.41 -11.14
N HIS A 285 -32.86 19.27 -11.43
CA HIS A 285 -32.35 19.44 -12.79
C HIS A 285 -32.73 18.28 -13.72
N ALA A 286 -32.79 17.05 -13.23
CA ALA A 286 -33.25 15.91 -13.98
C ALA A 286 -34.73 16.05 -14.39
N HIS A 287 -35.58 16.57 -13.49
CA HIS A 287 -36.96 16.92 -13.80
C HIS A 287 -37.04 17.97 -14.92
N LYS A 288 -36.09 18.91 -14.95
CA LYS A 288 -35.90 19.88 -16.05
C LYS A 288 -35.17 19.31 -17.28
N ARG A 289 -35.11 17.98 -17.43
CA ARG A 289 -34.47 17.25 -18.55
C ARG A 289 -32.96 17.46 -18.68
N ASN A 290 -32.29 17.98 -17.65
CA ASN A 290 -30.83 18.07 -17.59
C ASN A 290 -30.27 16.96 -16.70
N LEU A 291 -29.74 15.91 -17.32
CA LEU A 291 -29.24 14.72 -16.62
C LEU A 291 -27.78 14.84 -16.15
N LYS A 292 -27.05 15.91 -16.49
CA LYS A 292 -25.64 16.09 -16.11
C LYS A 292 -25.41 16.04 -14.59
N PRO A 293 -26.27 16.63 -13.73
CA PRO A 293 -26.13 16.49 -12.28
C PRO A 293 -26.21 15.04 -11.78
N LEU A 294 -27.06 14.21 -12.38
CA LEU A 294 -27.15 12.78 -12.02
C LEU A 294 -25.91 12.02 -12.46
N LEU A 295 -25.31 12.37 -13.61
CA LEU A 295 -24.03 11.81 -14.04
C LEU A 295 -22.93 12.03 -12.98
N LEU A 296 -22.94 13.17 -12.27
CA LEU A 296 -21.94 13.47 -11.23
C LEU A 296 -22.12 12.61 -9.97
N LEU A 297 -23.34 12.18 -9.64
CA LEU A 297 -23.59 11.19 -8.59
C LEU A 297 -23.26 9.77 -9.07
N PHE A 298 -23.60 9.46 -10.31
CA PHE A 298 -23.25 8.19 -10.96
C PHE A 298 -21.73 7.99 -11.03
N TRP A 299 -20.97 9.05 -11.32
CA TRP A 299 -19.50 9.06 -11.28
C TRP A 299 -18.96 8.52 -9.95
N PHE A 300 -19.49 8.98 -8.83
CA PHE A 300 -19.09 8.52 -7.50
C PHE A 300 -19.28 7.01 -7.33
N LEU A 301 -20.45 6.49 -7.74
CA LEU A 301 -20.78 5.07 -7.63
C LEU A 301 -19.93 4.20 -8.56
N VAL A 302 -19.74 4.62 -9.81
CA VAL A 302 -18.97 3.86 -10.80
C VAL A 302 -17.52 3.71 -10.37
N LEU A 303 -16.89 4.77 -9.87
CA LEU A 303 -15.49 4.72 -9.44
C LEU A 303 -15.28 3.90 -8.17
N LEU A 304 -16.30 3.75 -7.32
CA LEU A 304 -16.26 2.87 -6.15
C LEU A 304 -16.67 1.42 -6.44
N ALA A 305 -17.29 1.14 -7.58
CA ALA A 305 -17.80 -0.19 -7.89
C ALA A 305 -16.77 -1.32 -7.73
N PRO A 306 -15.48 -1.16 -8.14
CA PRO A 306 -14.47 -2.21 -7.96
C PRO A 306 -14.11 -2.51 -6.50
N VAL A 307 -14.28 -1.54 -5.60
CA VAL A 307 -13.90 -1.65 -4.18
C VAL A 307 -15.10 -1.79 -3.25
N ALA A 308 -16.32 -1.61 -3.75
CA ALA A 308 -17.55 -1.74 -2.95
C ALA A 308 -17.76 -3.14 -2.34
N PRO A 309 -17.34 -4.26 -2.98
CA PRO A 309 -17.36 -5.60 -2.36
C PRO A 309 -16.36 -5.79 -1.21
N LEU A 310 -15.40 -4.89 -1.02
CA LEU A 310 -14.35 -5.00 0.01
C LEU A 310 -14.84 -4.51 1.37
N ARG A 311 -15.81 -5.23 1.96
CA ARG A 311 -16.42 -4.87 3.25
C ARG A 311 -15.40 -4.70 4.37
N ASP A 312 -14.40 -5.58 4.38
CA ASP A 312 -13.41 -5.70 5.45
C ASP A 312 -12.09 -4.95 5.12
N HIS A 313 -12.03 -4.27 3.96
CA HIS A 313 -10.91 -3.42 3.55
C HIS A 313 -11.41 -2.08 3.00
N LYS A 314 -11.75 -1.17 3.92
CA LYS A 314 -12.17 0.19 3.59
C LYS A 314 -11.03 1.16 3.86
N SER A 315 -10.69 1.97 2.86
CA SER A 315 -9.67 3.01 3.00
C SER A 315 -10.10 4.31 2.33
N ASP A 316 -9.79 5.45 2.95
CA ASP A 316 -10.25 6.74 2.46
C ASP A 316 -9.55 7.21 1.20
N TYR A 317 -8.33 6.74 0.92
CA TYR A 317 -7.64 7.08 -0.32
C TYR A 317 -8.41 6.61 -1.58
N TYR A 318 -9.28 5.60 -1.47
CA TYR A 318 -10.17 5.17 -2.57
C TYR A 318 -11.18 6.26 -2.99
N LEU A 319 -11.45 7.25 -2.12
CA LEU A 319 -12.35 8.37 -2.42
C LEU A 319 -11.70 9.48 -3.25
N THR A 320 -10.40 9.40 -3.56
CA THR A 320 -9.67 10.44 -4.30
C THR A 320 -10.38 10.88 -5.59
N ALA A 321 -10.62 9.96 -6.55
CA ALA A 321 -11.34 10.28 -7.79
C ALA A 321 -12.88 10.29 -7.66
N PRO A 322 -13.54 9.40 -6.90
CA PRO A 322 -15.00 9.41 -6.74
C PRO A 322 -15.56 10.76 -6.32
N VAL A 323 -14.88 11.46 -5.41
CA VAL A 323 -15.37 12.72 -4.81
C VAL A 323 -15.35 13.89 -5.80
N VAL A 324 -14.64 13.78 -6.93
CA VAL A 324 -14.64 14.80 -7.98
C VAL A 324 -16.07 15.09 -8.46
N GLY A 325 -16.89 14.04 -8.71
CA GLY A 325 -18.26 14.19 -9.17
C GLY A 325 -19.13 15.03 -8.21
N PRO A 326 -19.30 14.60 -6.94
CA PRO A 326 -20.00 15.37 -5.92
C PRO A 326 -19.43 16.78 -5.68
N ALA A 327 -18.11 16.98 -5.78
CA ALA A 327 -17.50 18.31 -5.65
C ALA A 327 -17.91 19.25 -6.80
N ILE A 328 -17.97 18.76 -8.04
CA ILE A 328 -18.50 19.53 -9.18
C ILE A 328 -19.99 19.82 -8.98
N LEU A 329 -20.76 18.86 -8.47
CA LEU A 329 -22.20 19.01 -8.21
C LEU A 329 -22.46 20.08 -7.14
N ALA A 330 -21.73 20.04 -6.03
CA ALA A 330 -21.81 21.03 -4.97
C ALA A 330 -21.42 22.43 -5.47
N ALA A 331 -20.35 22.53 -6.26
CA ALA A 331 -19.91 23.78 -6.87
C ALA A 331 -20.95 24.36 -7.85
N TRP A 332 -21.62 23.49 -8.62
CA TRP A 332 -22.72 23.88 -9.49
C TRP A 332 -23.89 24.43 -8.67
N GLY A 333 -24.34 23.68 -7.64
CA GLY A 333 -25.41 24.12 -6.74
C GLY A 333 -25.11 25.47 -6.11
N LEU A 334 -23.90 25.68 -5.60
CA LEU A 334 -23.48 26.95 -5.00
C LEU A 334 -23.43 28.09 -6.02
N ALA A 335 -22.94 27.83 -7.23
CA ALA A 335 -22.93 28.84 -8.29
C ALA A 335 -24.35 29.24 -8.74
N SER A 336 -25.27 28.27 -8.83
CA SER A 336 -26.68 28.50 -9.14
C SER A 336 -27.44 29.20 -8.00
N ALA A 337 -27.05 28.96 -6.75
CA ALA A 337 -27.65 29.63 -5.59
C ALA A 337 -27.41 31.15 -5.62
N ARG A 338 -26.29 31.64 -6.19
CA ARG A 338 -25.95 33.07 -6.23
C ARG A 338 -27.07 33.95 -6.83
N SER A 339 -27.76 33.47 -7.85
CA SER A 339 -28.88 34.16 -8.52
C SER A 339 -30.26 33.74 -7.99
N SER A 340 -30.30 32.97 -6.90
CA SER A 340 -31.53 32.47 -6.29
C SER A 340 -32.00 33.36 -5.13
N ARG A 341 -33.17 33.04 -4.57
CA ARG A 341 -33.74 33.71 -3.38
C ARG A 341 -32.74 33.73 -2.21
N LEU A 342 -32.81 34.75 -1.37
CA LEU A 342 -31.91 34.94 -0.23
C LEU A 342 -31.81 33.71 0.69
N VAL A 343 -32.94 33.04 0.93
CA VAL A 343 -33.00 31.81 1.73
C VAL A 343 -32.15 30.69 1.12
N ILE A 344 -32.23 30.46 -0.19
CA ILE A 344 -31.44 29.43 -0.87
C ILE A 344 -29.95 29.76 -0.80
N ARG A 345 -29.59 31.04 -0.94
CA ARG A 345 -28.20 31.51 -0.78
C ARG A 345 -27.68 31.25 0.62
N PHE A 346 -28.49 31.56 1.63
CA PHE A 346 -28.13 31.34 3.04
C PHE A 346 -27.98 29.85 3.36
N VAL A 347 -28.92 29.01 2.92
CA VAL A 347 -28.82 27.54 3.07
C VAL A 347 -27.56 27.03 2.38
N ALA A 348 -27.33 27.35 1.11
CA ALA A 348 -26.12 26.91 0.40
C ALA A 348 -24.83 27.34 1.11
N PHE A 349 -24.79 28.56 1.64
CA PHE A 349 -23.67 29.06 2.44
C PHE A 349 -23.48 28.24 3.73
N LEU A 350 -24.53 28.03 4.51
CA LEU A 350 -24.47 27.25 5.75
C LEU A 350 -24.00 25.82 5.51
N LEU A 351 -24.48 25.19 4.45
CA LEU A 351 -24.11 23.82 4.08
C LEU A 351 -22.62 23.71 3.72
N VAL A 352 -22.09 24.68 2.97
CA VAL A 352 -20.66 24.72 2.63
C VAL A 352 -19.82 25.08 3.84
N ALA A 353 -20.27 26.03 4.66
CA ALA A 353 -19.59 26.43 5.88
C ALA A 353 -19.49 25.27 6.88
N SER A 354 -20.56 24.48 7.07
CA SER A 354 -20.55 23.31 7.95
C SER A 354 -19.63 22.20 7.42
N PHE A 355 -19.66 21.94 6.11
CA PHE A 355 -18.73 21.01 5.47
C PHE A 355 -17.27 21.41 5.69
N LEU A 356 -16.92 22.69 5.51
CA LEU A 356 -15.57 23.20 5.74
C LEU A 356 -15.18 23.17 7.22
N ALA A 357 -16.11 23.51 8.12
CA ALA A 357 -15.89 23.52 9.56
C ALA A 357 -15.54 22.13 10.12
N VAL A 358 -16.05 21.07 9.50
CA VAL A 358 -15.72 19.69 9.86
C VAL A 358 -14.51 19.18 9.07
N SER A 359 -14.51 19.31 7.74
CA SER A 359 -13.51 18.67 6.90
C SER A 359 -12.12 19.27 7.07
N MET A 360 -11.99 20.59 7.26
CA MET A 360 -10.68 21.24 7.34
C MET A 360 -9.91 20.88 8.61
N PRO A 361 -10.49 20.94 9.82
CA PRO A 361 -9.84 20.43 11.02
C PRO A 361 -9.49 18.94 10.94
N THR A 362 -10.42 18.11 10.45
CA THR A 362 -10.17 16.66 10.28
C THR A 362 -8.99 16.41 9.34
N THR A 363 -8.94 17.12 8.20
CA THR A 363 -7.82 17.03 7.25
C THR A 363 -6.50 17.38 7.93
N ARG A 364 -6.46 18.47 8.70
CA ARG A 364 -5.23 18.89 9.40
C ARG A 364 -4.73 17.82 10.37
N ILE A 365 -5.62 17.16 11.11
CA ILE A 365 -5.24 16.08 12.03
C ILE A 365 -4.68 14.88 11.26
N ILE A 366 -5.35 14.44 10.19
CA ILE A 366 -4.88 13.28 9.40
C ILE A 366 -3.51 13.56 8.76
N VAL A 367 -3.35 14.74 8.13
CA VAL A 367 -2.07 15.15 7.52
C VAL A 367 -0.98 15.25 8.58
N ARG A 368 -1.30 15.79 9.77
CA ARG A 368 -0.34 15.91 10.86
C ARG A 368 0.09 14.55 11.40
N TRP A 369 -0.86 13.63 11.55
CA TRP A 369 -0.59 12.25 11.95
C TRP A 369 0.38 11.57 10.98
N HIS A 370 0.15 11.64 9.67
CA HIS A 370 1.11 11.10 8.69
C HIS A 370 2.49 11.76 8.77
N TYR A 371 2.54 13.07 9.00
CA TYR A 371 3.82 13.77 9.15
C TYR A 371 4.58 13.32 10.40
N ASP A 372 3.95 13.31 11.57
CA ASP A 372 4.60 12.89 12.81
C ASP A 372 4.97 11.40 12.78
N THR A 373 4.12 10.53 12.22
CA THR A 373 4.40 9.09 12.08
C THR A 373 5.55 8.82 11.11
N SER A 374 5.56 9.44 9.93
CA SER A 374 6.69 9.28 8.99
C SER A 374 7.99 9.91 9.51
N ARG A 375 7.93 10.96 10.33
CA ARG A 375 9.12 11.50 11.02
C ARG A 375 9.70 10.50 12.02
N ARG A 376 8.85 9.88 12.84
CA ARG A 376 9.27 8.79 13.76
C ARG A 376 9.85 7.60 12.97
N ALA A 377 9.23 7.23 11.86
CA ALA A 377 9.75 6.20 10.95
C ALA A 377 11.14 6.58 10.42
N LYS A 378 11.33 7.84 9.99
CA LYS A 378 12.62 8.37 9.55
C LYS A 378 13.71 8.22 10.58
N ASN A 379 13.44 8.66 11.81
CA ASN A 379 14.44 8.61 12.85
C ASN A 379 14.76 7.18 13.28
N LEU A 380 13.78 6.29 13.27
CA LEU A 380 13.99 4.86 13.52
C LEU A 380 14.91 4.25 12.44
N VAL A 381 14.58 4.43 11.16
CA VAL A 381 15.30 3.80 10.04
C VAL A 381 16.71 4.36 9.88
N LEU A 382 16.88 5.69 9.95
CA LEU A 382 18.22 6.30 9.93
C LEU A 382 19.00 5.98 11.21
N GLY A 383 18.30 5.81 12.34
CA GLY A 383 18.88 5.32 13.58
C GLY A 383 19.42 3.90 13.45
N LEU A 384 18.70 3.01 12.77
CA LEU A 384 19.14 1.63 12.49
C LEU A 384 20.39 1.63 11.61
N LEU A 385 20.40 2.43 10.54
CA LEU A 385 21.58 2.61 9.70
C LEU A 385 22.78 3.08 10.54
N ARG A 386 22.58 4.08 11.40
CA ARG A 386 23.64 4.60 12.27
C ARG A 386 24.11 3.56 13.29
N ALA A 387 23.20 2.81 13.89
CA ALA A 387 23.53 1.73 14.83
C ALA A 387 24.36 0.64 14.14
N SER A 388 24.02 0.26 12.91
CA SER A 388 24.76 -0.72 12.12
C SER A 388 26.17 -0.23 11.76
N GLN A 389 26.33 1.05 11.42
CA GLN A 389 27.65 1.67 11.19
C GLN A 389 28.53 1.69 12.45
N LEU A 390 27.92 1.87 13.63
CA LEU A 390 28.64 1.86 14.91
C LEU A 390 29.02 0.45 15.37
N HIS A 391 28.24 -0.56 14.96
CA HIS A 391 28.39 -1.95 15.37
C HIS A 391 28.39 -2.89 14.16
N PRO A 392 29.40 -2.80 13.28
CA PRO A 392 29.43 -3.57 12.05
C PRO A 392 29.37 -5.08 12.33
N GLY A 393 28.50 -5.79 11.62
CA GLY A 393 28.32 -7.24 11.73
C GLY A 393 27.59 -7.73 12.98
N LYS A 394 27.15 -6.84 13.88
CA LYS A 394 26.33 -7.21 15.05
C LYS A 394 24.83 -7.12 14.72
N ALA A 395 24.06 -8.03 15.30
CA ALA A 395 22.60 -7.93 15.29
C ALA A 395 22.13 -6.75 16.16
N ILE A 396 21.07 -6.07 15.72
CA ILE A 396 20.43 -4.96 16.44
C ILE A 396 19.11 -5.47 17.01
N LEU A 397 19.04 -5.52 18.34
CA LEU A 397 17.82 -5.84 19.06
C LEU A 397 17.11 -4.53 19.45
N LEU A 398 15.86 -4.40 19.05
CA LEU A 398 15.02 -3.24 19.30
C LEU A 398 14.14 -3.48 20.53
N ALA A 399 14.33 -2.62 21.53
CA ALA A 399 13.54 -2.56 22.75
C ALA A 399 12.61 -1.34 22.71
N GLU A 400 11.55 -1.37 23.53
CA GLU A 400 10.66 -0.23 23.78
C GLU A 400 10.08 0.41 22.49
N VAL A 401 9.86 -0.38 21.44
CA VAL A 401 9.25 0.08 20.19
C VAL A 401 7.73 0.19 20.37
N PRO A 402 7.11 1.37 20.15
CA PRO A 402 5.66 1.50 20.23
C PRO A 402 4.94 0.63 19.18
N SER A 403 3.81 0.02 19.54
CA SER A 403 2.98 -0.81 18.64
C SER A 403 2.66 -0.12 17.31
N GLU A 404 2.25 1.16 17.36
CA GLU A 404 1.96 1.95 16.16
C GLU A 404 3.19 2.05 15.24
N LEU A 405 4.37 2.30 15.80
CA LEU A 405 5.59 2.47 15.01
C LEU A 405 6.05 1.15 14.40
N PHE A 406 5.85 0.03 15.11
CA PHE A 406 6.08 -1.30 14.57
C PHE A 406 5.22 -1.55 13.33
N TRP A 407 3.89 -1.41 13.43
CA TRP A 407 2.97 -1.73 12.34
C TRP A 407 3.09 -0.79 11.15
N VAL A 408 3.37 0.49 11.38
CA VAL A 408 3.51 1.47 10.28
C VAL A 408 4.90 1.43 9.63
N THR A 409 5.91 0.91 10.33
CA THR A 409 7.31 0.97 9.88
C THR A 409 7.96 -0.41 9.83
N LEU A 410 8.29 -1.02 10.98
CA LEU A 410 9.11 -2.26 11.03
C LEU A 410 8.47 -3.46 10.35
N TYR A 411 7.14 -3.57 10.39
CA TYR A 411 6.38 -4.59 9.67
C TYR A 411 6.75 -4.64 8.18
N ASN A 412 7.05 -3.50 7.55
CA ASN A 412 7.41 -3.42 6.14
C ASN A 412 8.93 -3.57 5.87
N LYS A 413 9.68 -4.10 6.84
CA LYS A 413 11.12 -4.40 6.76
C LYS A 413 11.98 -3.25 6.18
N PRO A 414 11.87 -2.03 6.72
CA PRO A 414 12.59 -0.86 6.23
C PRO A 414 14.11 -0.98 6.42
N ASN A 415 14.54 -1.89 7.29
CA ASN A 415 15.94 -2.22 7.50
C ASN A 415 16.61 -2.74 6.22
N LEU A 416 15.87 -3.41 5.33
CA LEU A 416 16.40 -3.87 4.04
C LEU A 416 16.79 -2.71 3.13
N VAL A 417 15.97 -1.64 3.10
CA VAL A 417 16.22 -0.43 2.31
C VAL A 417 17.51 0.28 2.71
N VAL A 418 17.93 0.17 3.97
CA VAL A 418 19.20 0.73 4.47
C VAL A 418 20.32 -0.31 4.59
N GLY A 419 20.12 -1.51 4.04
CA GLY A 419 21.11 -2.59 4.05
C GLY A 419 21.39 -3.22 5.42
N VAL A 420 20.52 -3.01 6.40
CA VAL A 420 20.67 -3.55 7.76
C VAL A 420 19.86 -4.84 7.88
N ARG A 421 20.53 -5.98 8.07
CA ARG A 421 19.92 -7.31 7.92
C ARG A 421 19.35 -7.85 9.23
N ASP A 422 20.22 -7.98 10.22
CA ASP A 422 19.92 -8.60 11.51
C ASP A 422 19.27 -7.58 12.45
N VAL A 423 18.02 -7.22 12.19
CA VAL A 423 17.21 -6.36 13.07
C VAL A 423 16.04 -7.16 13.62
N TYR A 424 15.97 -7.25 14.94
CA TYR A 424 14.94 -8.03 15.63
C TYR A 424 14.39 -7.24 16.81
N LEU A 425 13.16 -7.50 17.22
CA LEU A 425 12.62 -7.08 18.51
C LEU A 425 13.22 -7.92 19.63
N THR A 426 13.40 -7.31 20.81
CA THR A 426 13.62 -8.08 22.04
C THR A 426 12.34 -8.83 22.43
N PRO A 427 12.44 -9.96 23.17
CA PRO A 427 11.29 -10.75 23.60
C PRO A 427 10.17 -9.95 24.25
N GLU A 428 10.52 -9.09 25.20
CA GLU A 428 9.56 -8.25 25.93
C GLU A 428 8.99 -7.11 25.06
N ALA A 429 9.76 -6.58 24.11
CA ALA A 429 9.24 -5.59 23.18
C ALA A 429 8.21 -6.21 22.23
N ALA A 430 8.47 -7.42 21.73
CA ALA A 430 7.53 -8.16 20.90
C ALA A 430 6.25 -8.51 21.66
N ALA A 431 6.34 -8.90 22.93
CA ALA A 431 5.18 -9.16 23.78
C ALA A 431 4.33 -7.91 24.05
N ALA A 432 4.93 -6.72 24.00
CA ALA A 432 4.23 -5.44 24.19
C ALA A 432 3.52 -4.92 22.92
N ILE A 433 3.80 -5.50 21.75
CA ILE A 433 3.14 -5.10 20.50
C ILE A 433 1.70 -5.63 20.49
N GLU A 434 0.75 -4.74 20.20
CA GLU A 434 -0.65 -5.13 19.98
C GLU A 434 -0.74 -6.07 18.76
N PRO A 435 -1.28 -7.29 18.92
CA PRO A 435 -1.29 -8.28 17.84
C PRO A 435 -2.33 -7.95 16.77
N HIS A 436 -1.92 -8.03 15.50
CA HIS A 436 -2.79 -8.00 14.31
C HIS A 436 -2.58 -9.27 13.47
N PRO A 437 -3.17 -10.42 13.88
CA PRO A 437 -2.97 -11.71 13.20
C PRO A 437 -3.38 -11.72 11.72
N GLU A 438 -4.25 -10.79 11.31
CA GLU A 438 -4.66 -10.58 9.93
C GLU A 438 -3.56 -9.97 9.04
N LEU A 439 -2.53 -9.37 9.64
CA LEU A 439 -1.39 -8.78 8.94
C LEU A 439 -0.17 -9.70 8.99
N ALA A 440 0.36 -9.95 10.20
CA ALA A 440 1.47 -10.86 10.42
C ALA A 440 1.59 -11.24 11.90
N GLU A 441 2.37 -12.29 12.15
CA GLU A 441 2.71 -12.68 13.50
C GLU A 441 3.93 -11.90 13.99
N VAL A 442 3.79 -11.16 15.09
CA VAL A 442 4.88 -10.32 15.65
C VAL A 442 6.13 -11.15 15.96
N ARG A 443 5.97 -12.42 16.35
CA ARG A 443 7.08 -13.36 16.62
C ARG A 443 8.04 -13.52 15.43
N ASP A 444 7.58 -13.27 14.20
CA ASP A 444 8.47 -13.32 13.02
C ASP A 444 9.52 -12.22 13.01
N TYR A 445 9.32 -11.15 13.78
CA TYR A 445 10.22 -9.99 13.89
C TYR A 445 11.04 -10.01 15.18
N MET A 446 10.89 -11.03 16.02
CA MET A 446 11.54 -11.15 17.32
C MET A 446 12.69 -12.15 17.26
N LEU A 447 13.77 -11.88 18.00
CA LEU A 447 14.79 -12.89 18.25
C LEU A 447 14.43 -13.69 19.50
N PRO A 448 14.36 -15.04 19.44
CA PRO A 448 14.02 -15.86 20.60
C PRO A 448 14.96 -15.64 21.78
N ALA A 449 14.42 -15.72 23.00
CA ALA A 449 15.09 -15.30 24.24
C ALA A 449 16.48 -15.93 24.44
N ALA A 450 16.60 -17.25 24.28
CA ALA A 450 17.88 -17.95 24.37
C ALA A 450 18.92 -17.41 23.38
N LEU A 451 18.53 -17.22 22.12
CA LEU A 451 19.41 -16.69 21.09
C LEU A 451 19.79 -15.23 21.34
N ALA A 452 18.82 -14.40 21.75
CA ALA A 452 19.05 -13.01 22.09
C ALA A 452 20.07 -12.88 23.24
N ARG A 453 19.93 -13.72 24.26
CA ARG A 453 20.87 -13.80 25.38
C ARG A 453 22.26 -14.22 24.93
N THR A 454 22.38 -15.36 24.25
CA THR A 454 23.68 -15.85 23.78
C THR A 454 24.38 -14.85 22.85
N ALA A 455 23.63 -14.22 21.95
CA ALA A 455 24.17 -13.20 21.05
C ALA A 455 24.66 -11.97 21.81
N LEU A 456 23.94 -11.52 22.84
CA LEU A 456 24.33 -10.39 23.67
C LEU A 456 25.55 -10.69 24.56
N GLU A 457 25.60 -11.87 25.17
CA GLU A 457 26.72 -12.35 25.99
C GLU A 457 27.99 -12.56 25.17
N SER A 458 27.85 -13.04 23.92
CA SER A 458 28.96 -13.25 22.99
C SER A 458 29.39 -11.97 22.23
N ASP A 459 28.86 -10.80 22.60
CA ASP A 459 29.09 -9.52 21.93
C ASP A 459 28.75 -9.52 20.42
N ARG A 460 27.85 -10.40 19.99
CA ARG A 460 27.32 -10.51 18.61
C ARG A 460 26.02 -9.73 18.39
N ALA A 461 25.43 -9.18 19.45
CA ALA A 461 24.26 -8.33 19.37
C ALA A 461 24.39 -7.08 20.26
N VAL A 462 23.69 -6.02 19.87
CA VAL A 462 23.53 -4.78 20.63
C VAL A 462 22.05 -4.45 20.78
N VAL A 463 21.68 -3.82 21.89
CA VAL A 463 20.28 -3.44 22.17
C VAL A 463 20.10 -1.94 22.07
N TYR A 464 19.13 -1.53 21.25
CA TYR A 464 18.72 -0.15 21.08
C TYR A 464 17.25 0.02 21.49
N ALA A 465 16.96 1.04 22.29
CA ALA A 465 15.60 1.41 22.66
C ALA A 465 15.15 2.63 21.85
N PHE A 466 13.89 2.65 21.41
CA PHE A 466 13.30 3.84 20.82
C PHE A 466 12.80 4.78 21.91
N ASP A 467 13.44 5.95 22.04
CA ASP A 467 13.00 6.99 22.97
C ASP A 467 11.87 7.81 22.33
N PRO A 468 10.63 7.74 22.85
CA PRO A 468 9.50 8.48 22.28
C PRO A 468 9.58 9.99 22.53
N ALA A 469 10.29 10.46 23.55
CA ALA A 469 10.41 11.88 23.86
C ALA A 469 11.40 12.58 22.92
N GLU A 470 12.50 11.91 22.60
CA GLU A 470 13.51 12.44 21.68
C GLU A 470 13.38 11.90 20.24
N GLU A 471 12.41 11.02 20.00
CA GLU A 471 12.15 10.31 18.73
C GLU A 471 13.41 9.71 18.11
N LYS A 472 14.25 9.03 18.90
CA LYS A 472 15.53 8.50 18.43
C LYS A 472 15.89 7.16 19.07
N LEU A 473 16.73 6.40 18.37
CA LEU A 473 17.30 5.17 18.94
C LEU A 473 18.44 5.49 19.91
N ARG A 474 18.38 4.93 21.12
CA ARG A 474 19.43 4.99 22.13
C ARG A 474 20.05 3.62 22.37
N ASN A 475 21.37 3.56 22.45
CA ASN A 475 22.06 2.33 22.82
C ASN A 475 21.84 2.05 24.31
N VAL A 476 21.12 0.98 24.62
CA VAL A 476 20.81 0.52 25.98
C VAL A 476 21.44 -0.85 26.27
N THR A 477 22.40 -1.28 25.45
CA THR A 477 23.10 -2.58 25.55
C THR A 477 23.59 -2.86 26.97
N GLY A 478 24.18 -1.87 27.65
CA GLY A 478 24.71 -2.04 29.01
C GLY A 478 23.64 -2.36 30.06
N ARG A 479 22.41 -1.85 29.90
CA ARG A 479 21.27 -2.20 30.77
C ARG A 479 20.87 -3.66 30.52
N TYR A 480 20.75 -4.04 29.25
CA TYR A 480 20.33 -5.39 28.86
C TYR A 480 21.36 -6.47 29.18
N ARG A 481 22.66 -6.18 29.14
CA ARG A 481 23.69 -7.13 29.58
C ARG A 481 23.53 -7.58 31.04
N ARG A 482 22.93 -6.73 31.89
CA ARG A 482 22.63 -7.06 33.28
C ARG A 482 21.30 -7.79 33.43
N LEU A 483 20.29 -7.37 32.67
CA LEU A 483 18.93 -7.89 32.80
C LEU A 483 18.70 -9.18 32.00
N ALA A 484 19.46 -9.45 30.95
CA ALA A 484 19.22 -10.58 30.05
C ALA A 484 19.23 -11.94 30.76
N ALA A 485 20.06 -12.10 31.80
CA ALA A 485 20.11 -13.33 32.58
C ALA A 485 18.80 -13.61 33.35
N GLU A 486 18.05 -12.57 33.70
CA GLU A 486 16.78 -12.63 34.43
C GLU A 486 15.56 -12.55 33.50
N LEU A 487 15.65 -11.76 32.42
CA LEU A 487 14.55 -11.53 31.48
C LEU A 487 14.47 -12.61 30.40
N TRP A 488 15.59 -13.20 30.00
CA TRP A 488 15.70 -14.12 28.87
C TRP A 488 16.16 -15.49 29.34
N VAL A 489 15.36 -16.09 30.22
CA VAL A 489 15.68 -17.36 30.94
C VAL A 489 15.29 -18.59 30.13
N GLU A 490 14.34 -18.48 29.20
CA GLU A 490 13.79 -19.64 28.50
C GLU A 490 14.84 -20.34 27.63
N PRO A 491 15.15 -21.63 27.90
CA PRO A 491 16.02 -22.45 27.07
C PRO A 491 15.18 -23.08 25.95
N GLU A 492 14.46 -22.26 25.18
CA GLU A 492 13.79 -22.76 24.00
C GLU A 492 14.66 -22.52 22.77
N LEU A 493 14.99 -23.62 22.09
CA LEU A 493 15.37 -23.55 20.70
C LEU A 493 14.26 -22.80 19.95
N PRO A 494 14.60 -22.08 18.88
CA PRO A 494 13.60 -21.41 18.10
C PRO A 494 12.85 -22.46 17.28
N ASP A 495 11.56 -22.22 17.06
CA ASP A 495 10.75 -22.98 16.10
C ASP A 495 10.99 -22.50 14.65
N LYS A 496 11.79 -21.45 14.47
CA LYS A 496 12.14 -20.83 13.19
C LYS A 496 13.64 -20.50 13.15
N ILE A 497 14.27 -20.68 11.99
CA ILE A 497 15.58 -20.12 11.70
C ILE A 497 15.55 -19.26 10.45
N GLU A 498 16.46 -18.29 10.39
CA GLU A 498 16.78 -17.54 9.18
C GLU A 498 18.19 -17.97 8.75
N ALA A 499 18.28 -18.80 7.70
CA ALA A 499 19.54 -19.43 7.29
C ALA A 499 20.60 -18.39 6.87
N GLY A 500 20.15 -17.25 6.35
CA GLY A 500 20.99 -16.11 5.99
C GLY A 500 21.47 -15.24 7.16
N SER A 501 21.09 -15.55 8.41
CA SER A 501 21.49 -14.77 9.59
C SER A 501 22.56 -15.49 10.41
N GLN A 502 23.60 -14.75 10.81
CA GLN A 502 24.69 -15.30 11.62
C GLN A 502 24.27 -15.64 13.04
N VAL A 503 23.18 -15.06 13.54
CA VAL A 503 22.69 -15.33 14.90
C VAL A 503 22.16 -16.76 15.03
N PHE A 504 21.62 -17.32 13.95
CA PHE A 504 21.09 -18.69 13.89
C PHE A 504 22.15 -19.74 13.50
N ALA A 505 23.41 -19.35 13.31
CA ALA A 505 24.45 -20.24 12.80
C ALA A 505 24.70 -21.47 13.70
N SER A 506 24.44 -21.37 15.01
CA SER A 506 24.57 -22.50 15.94
C SER A 506 23.49 -23.58 15.78
N GLN A 507 22.38 -23.28 15.12
CA GLN A 507 21.32 -24.25 14.81
C GLN A 507 21.51 -24.92 13.45
N LEU A 508 22.40 -24.39 12.62
CA LEU A 508 22.76 -24.98 11.35
C LEU A 508 23.76 -26.12 11.59
N GLY A 509 23.35 -27.35 11.26
CA GLY A 509 24.17 -28.54 11.34
C GLY A 509 25.09 -28.70 10.12
N PRO A 510 25.56 -29.91 9.83
CA PRO A 510 26.35 -30.20 8.64
C PRO A 510 25.61 -29.85 7.34
N GLY A 511 26.36 -29.53 6.28
CA GLY A 511 25.82 -29.34 4.93
C GLY A 511 25.47 -27.90 4.54
N TRP A 512 25.64 -26.93 5.43
CA TRP A 512 25.45 -25.51 5.12
C TRP A 512 26.77 -24.83 4.74
N TYR A 513 26.77 -24.04 3.67
CA TYR A 513 27.91 -23.21 3.29
C TYR A 513 27.97 -21.90 4.08
N GLN A 514 29.00 -21.09 3.81
CA GLN A 514 29.10 -19.74 4.37
C GLN A 514 27.94 -18.87 3.92
N VAL A 515 27.62 -17.87 4.75
CA VAL A 515 26.56 -16.92 4.44
C VAL A 515 26.93 -16.07 3.23
N GLU A 516 25.99 -15.85 2.34
CA GLU A 516 26.15 -15.00 1.15
C GLU A 516 24.97 -14.06 1.04
N GLY A 517 25.20 -12.78 1.34
CA GLY A 517 24.10 -11.82 1.30
C GLY A 517 23.05 -12.11 2.39
N LEU A 518 21.80 -12.30 1.95
CA LEU A 518 20.63 -12.59 2.79
C LEU A 518 20.29 -14.09 2.86
N TYR A 519 21.15 -14.95 2.32
CA TYR A 519 20.85 -16.35 2.17
C TYR A 519 22.07 -17.24 2.46
N ARG A 520 21.82 -18.54 2.52
CA ARG A 520 22.85 -19.56 2.65
C ARG A 520 22.54 -20.71 1.71
N TRP A 521 23.57 -21.17 1.01
CA TRP A 521 23.49 -22.38 0.21
C TRP A 521 23.56 -23.61 1.10
N MET A 522 22.74 -24.62 0.79
CA MET A 522 22.99 -25.98 1.25
C MET A 522 23.81 -26.76 0.21
N ALA A 523 24.51 -27.79 0.66
CA ALA A 523 25.05 -28.85 -0.17
C ALA A 523 23.91 -29.77 -0.67
N ARG A 524 24.23 -31.02 -1.06
CA ARG A 524 23.21 -32.02 -1.40
C ARG A 524 22.27 -32.34 -0.23
N GLN A 525 22.83 -32.35 0.99
CA GLN A 525 22.10 -32.59 2.23
C GLN A 525 22.51 -31.53 3.24
N ALA A 526 21.57 -31.05 4.05
CA ALA A 526 21.84 -30.15 5.16
C ALA A 526 20.88 -30.37 6.33
N GLU A 527 21.33 -30.03 7.53
CA GLU A 527 20.57 -30.24 8.77
C GLU A 527 20.34 -28.95 9.53
N VAL A 528 19.17 -28.81 10.14
CA VAL A 528 18.87 -27.74 11.09
C VAL A 528 18.26 -28.31 12.35
N THR A 529 18.62 -27.76 13.51
CA THR A 529 17.98 -28.08 14.79
C THR A 529 16.99 -26.98 15.18
N LEU A 530 15.73 -27.34 15.36
CA LEU A 530 14.63 -26.48 15.80
C LEU A 530 14.01 -27.02 17.09
N ARG A 531 13.13 -26.24 17.73
CA ARG A 531 12.22 -26.74 18.77
C ARG A 531 11.28 -27.79 18.20
N GLY A 532 11.01 -28.86 18.95
CA GLY A 532 9.95 -29.80 18.56
C GLY A 532 8.56 -29.15 18.65
N PRO A 533 7.56 -29.65 17.90
CA PRO A 533 6.21 -29.11 17.96
C PRO A 533 5.55 -29.37 19.32
N GLN A 534 4.81 -28.40 19.84
CA GLN A 534 4.10 -28.51 21.12
C GLN A 534 2.75 -29.24 21.00
N ALA A 535 2.17 -29.25 19.80
CA ALA A 535 0.89 -29.89 19.53
C ALA A 535 0.95 -30.73 18.24
N PRO A 536 0.10 -31.77 18.12
CA PRO A 536 -0.07 -32.51 16.87
C PRO A 536 -0.56 -31.61 15.73
N GLY A 537 -0.27 -32.00 14.49
CA GLY A 537 -0.71 -31.29 13.29
C GLY A 537 0.20 -30.16 12.83
N ALA A 538 1.33 -29.94 13.52
CA ALA A 538 2.36 -29.00 13.08
C ALA A 538 2.99 -29.42 11.74
N LYS A 539 3.50 -28.42 11.01
CA LYS A 539 4.13 -28.55 9.70
C LYS A 539 5.55 -28.00 9.70
N ILE A 540 6.43 -28.69 8.99
CA ILE A 540 7.74 -28.19 8.58
C ILE A 540 7.52 -27.33 7.35
N ILE A 541 7.91 -26.07 7.43
CA ILE A 541 7.80 -25.08 6.36
C ILE A 541 9.20 -24.72 5.89
N LEU A 542 9.44 -24.94 4.60
CA LEU A 542 10.69 -24.66 3.91
C LEU A 542 10.48 -23.49 2.94
N GLU A 543 11.14 -22.37 3.17
CA GLU A 543 11.08 -21.18 2.31
C GLU A 543 12.48 -20.84 1.77
N GLY A 544 12.59 -20.81 0.45
CA GLY A 544 13.86 -20.63 -0.23
C GLY A 544 13.72 -20.22 -1.68
N TYR A 545 14.82 -20.29 -2.41
CA TYR A 545 14.89 -19.98 -3.84
C TYR A 545 15.46 -21.16 -4.62
N CYS A 546 14.82 -21.46 -5.77
CA CYS A 546 15.21 -22.52 -6.68
C CYS A 546 15.87 -21.93 -7.93
N PRO A 547 17.20 -22.04 -8.10
CA PRO A 547 17.90 -21.58 -9.30
C PRO A 547 17.49 -22.38 -10.54
N ARG A 548 17.46 -21.76 -11.72
CA ARG A 548 17.15 -22.44 -12.99
C ARG A 548 18.00 -23.69 -13.24
N GLN A 549 19.28 -23.66 -12.88
CA GLN A 549 20.19 -24.80 -13.05
C GLN A 549 19.65 -26.05 -12.36
N GLN A 550 18.94 -25.89 -11.24
CA GLN A 550 18.39 -26.99 -10.48
C GLN A 550 17.20 -27.69 -11.12
N VAL A 551 16.53 -27.07 -12.09
CA VAL A 551 15.35 -27.66 -12.77
C VAL A 551 15.56 -27.84 -14.27
N LYS A 552 16.77 -27.58 -14.76
CA LYS A 552 17.13 -27.72 -16.18
C LYS A 552 16.93 -29.15 -16.70
N GLU A 553 17.15 -30.15 -15.85
CA GLU A 553 17.02 -31.58 -16.16
C GLU A 553 15.69 -32.17 -15.66
N GLY A 554 14.65 -31.35 -15.49
CA GLY A 554 13.32 -31.75 -15.00
C GLY A 554 13.02 -31.23 -13.59
N PRO A 555 11.95 -31.68 -12.92
CA PRO A 555 11.63 -31.25 -11.55
C PRO A 555 12.69 -31.68 -10.53
N LEU A 556 12.99 -30.83 -9.53
CA LEU A 556 13.91 -31.16 -8.43
C LEU A 556 13.14 -31.79 -7.28
N GLU A 557 13.45 -33.04 -6.92
CA GLU A 557 12.91 -33.68 -5.71
C GLU A 557 13.65 -33.16 -4.47
N VAL A 558 12.89 -32.78 -3.45
CA VAL A 558 13.31 -32.39 -2.11
C VAL A 558 12.75 -33.39 -1.11
N VAL A 559 13.61 -34.08 -0.37
CA VAL A 559 13.25 -35.05 0.66
C VAL A 559 13.49 -34.42 2.03
N VAL A 560 12.48 -34.48 2.90
CA VAL A 560 12.56 -33.94 4.25
C VAL A 560 12.40 -35.04 5.27
N ARG A 561 13.34 -35.11 6.21
CA ARG A 561 13.30 -35.99 7.37
C ARG A 561 13.34 -35.16 8.64
N ALA A 562 12.59 -35.55 9.66
CA ALA A 562 12.65 -34.93 10.98
C ALA A 562 12.87 -36.01 12.04
N GLY A 563 13.89 -35.83 12.89
CA GLY A 563 14.32 -36.85 13.85
C GLY A 563 14.68 -38.18 13.20
N GLY A 564 15.17 -38.17 11.95
CA GLY A 564 15.46 -39.36 11.15
C GLY A 564 14.23 -39.98 10.44
N ILE A 565 13.01 -39.60 10.80
CA ILE A 565 11.77 -40.11 10.22
C ILE A 565 11.44 -39.32 8.94
N LEU A 566 11.01 -40.00 7.88
CA LEU A 566 10.58 -39.34 6.64
C LEU A 566 9.31 -38.51 6.89
N ALA A 567 9.42 -37.19 6.74
CA ALA A 567 8.28 -36.27 6.82
C ALA A 567 7.56 -36.18 5.47
N GLY A 568 8.29 -36.20 4.36
CA GLY A 568 7.70 -36.25 3.02
C GLY A 568 8.68 -35.95 1.90
N ARG A 569 8.14 -35.86 0.69
CA ARG A 569 8.84 -35.52 -0.56
C ARG A 569 8.09 -34.41 -1.29
N GLY A 570 8.81 -33.42 -1.77
CA GLY A 570 8.27 -32.29 -2.52
C GLY A 570 9.01 -32.13 -3.84
N TRP A 571 8.40 -31.43 -4.80
CA TRP A 571 8.98 -31.21 -6.12
C TRP A 571 8.96 -29.73 -6.48
N LEU A 572 10.10 -29.24 -6.97
CA LEU A 572 10.24 -27.89 -7.49
C LEU A 572 10.30 -27.95 -9.01
N HIS A 573 9.40 -27.22 -9.66
CA HIS A 573 9.25 -27.22 -11.13
C HIS A 573 9.70 -25.91 -11.77
N SER A 574 9.53 -24.79 -11.07
CA SER A 574 9.74 -23.46 -11.62
C SER A 574 11.21 -23.05 -11.52
N PRO A 575 11.84 -22.66 -12.65
CA PRO A 575 13.18 -22.08 -12.62
C PRO A 575 13.14 -20.66 -12.06
N ASP A 576 14.22 -20.27 -11.38
CA ASP A 576 14.45 -18.92 -10.86
C ASP A 576 13.32 -18.37 -9.98
N ALA A 577 12.70 -19.25 -9.19
CA ALA A 577 11.52 -18.94 -8.41
C ALA A 577 11.75 -19.15 -6.90
N ALA A 578 11.17 -18.27 -6.09
CA ALA A 578 10.97 -18.55 -4.68
C ALA A 578 10.01 -19.74 -4.52
N PHE A 579 10.24 -20.57 -3.51
CA PHE A 579 9.40 -21.71 -3.19
C PHE A 579 9.00 -21.72 -1.72
N LYS A 580 7.84 -22.30 -1.47
CA LYS A 580 7.38 -22.69 -0.14
C LYS A 580 6.91 -24.14 -0.19
N LEU A 581 7.56 -25.02 0.55
CA LEU A 581 7.16 -26.41 0.71
C LEU A 581 6.71 -26.66 2.14
N GLU A 582 5.63 -27.42 2.31
CA GLU A 582 5.07 -27.77 3.61
C GLU A 582 5.02 -29.29 3.76
N PHE A 583 5.51 -29.80 4.90
CA PHE A 583 5.53 -31.22 5.23
C PHE A 583 4.93 -31.44 6.61
N PRO A 584 4.19 -32.54 6.85
CA PRO A 584 3.72 -32.85 8.20
C PRO A 584 4.91 -33.15 9.13
N VAL A 585 4.84 -32.71 10.38
CA VAL A 585 5.83 -33.13 11.39
C VAL A 585 5.44 -34.53 11.90
N PRO A 586 6.40 -35.48 11.96
CA PRO A 586 6.14 -36.80 12.55
C PRO A 586 5.64 -36.70 14.00
N GLU A 587 4.58 -37.45 14.35
CA GLU A 587 3.95 -37.42 15.68
C GLU A 587 4.93 -37.74 16.82
N ALA A 588 5.94 -38.60 16.56
CA ALA A 588 6.99 -38.94 17.51
C ALA A 588 7.84 -37.75 17.99
N LEU A 589 7.75 -36.59 17.33
CA LEU A 589 8.46 -35.37 17.71
C LEU A 589 7.62 -34.41 18.56
N VAL A 590 6.32 -34.68 18.74
CA VAL A 590 5.44 -33.83 19.56
C VAL A 590 5.89 -33.87 21.02
N GLY A 591 6.07 -32.68 21.61
CA GLY A 591 6.55 -32.50 22.98
C GLY A 591 8.07 -32.71 23.14
N GLN A 592 8.81 -33.03 22.08
CA GLN A 592 10.27 -33.11 22.15
C GLN A 592 10.89 -31.71 22.27
N PRO A 593 11.92 -31.51 23.13
CA PRO A 593 12.56 -30.21 23.30
C PRO A 593 13.32 -29.75 22.04
N LYS A 594 13.72 -30.69 21.18
CA LYS A 594 14.44 -30.42 19.93
C LYS A 594 14.04 -31.39 18.83
N ALA A 595 14.06 -30.91 17.60
CA ALA A 595 13.84 -31.68 16.38
C ALA A 595 14.92 -31.32 15.35
N THR A 596 15.71 -32.30 14.91
CA THR A 596 16.64 -32.13 13.78
C THR A 596 15.89 -32.38 12.48
N VAL A 597 15.83 -31.39 11.61
CA VAL A 597 15.27 -31.47 10.27
C VAL A 597 16.42 -31.63 9.28
N SER A 598 16.45 -32.75 8.56
CA SER A 598 17.38 -33.03 7.48
C SER A 598 16.68 -32.81 6.15
N ILE A 599 17.31 -32.02 5.28
CA ILE A 599 16.82 -31.67 3.95
C ILE A 599 17.80 -32.26 2.95
N GLU A 600 17.30 -33.02 1.98
CA GLU A 600 18.10 -33.60 0.90
C GLU A 600 17.49 -33.22 -0.44
N VAL A 601 18.35 -32.87 -1.41
CA VAL A 601 17.96 -32.64 -2.80
C VAL A 601 18.48 -33.76 -3.69
N SER A 602 17.68 -34.14 -4.67
CA SER A 602 18.02 -35.22 -5.62
C SER A 602 19.26 -34.93 -6.47
N ARG A 603 19.61 -33.66 -6.68
CA ARG A 603 20.79 -33.22 -7.45
C ARG A 603 21.34 -31.89 -6.97
N THR A 604 22.60 -31.66 -7.31
CA THR A 604 23.35 -30.41 -7.09
C THR A 604 23.95 -29.93 -8.41
N PHE A 605 24.41 -28.69 -8.45
CA PHE A 605 25.16 -28.15 -9.57
C PHE A 605 26.37 -27.36 -9.09
N ARG A 606 27.32 -27.07 -9.99
CA ARG A 606 28.44 -26.17 -9.73
C ARG A 606 28.29 -24.94 -10.62
N ALA A 607 28.31 -23.75 -10.01
CA ALA A 607 28.29 -22.51 -10.76
C ALA A 607 29.66 -22.24 -11.40
N ALA A 608 29.69 -21.48 -12.49
CA ALA A 608 30.95 -21.12 -13.15
C ALA A 608 31.84 -20.31 -12.18
N GLY A 609 33.05 -20.80 -11.91
CA GLY A 609 33.97 -20.18 -10.95
C GLY A 609 33.70 -20.54 -9.48
N ASP A 610 32.72 -21.40 -9.18
CA ASP A 610 32.43 -21.91 -7.84
C ASP A 610 32.78 -23.40 -7.75
N ASN A 611 33.54 -23.77 -6.73
CA ASN A 611 33.97 -25.15 -6.50
C ASN A 611 33.00 -25.96 -5.62
N ARG A 612 31.94 -25.33 -5.11
CA ARG A 612 30.96 -25.97 -4.23
C ARG A 612 29.88 -26.71 -5.02
N GLU A 613 29.34 -27.75 -4.42
CA GLU A 613 28.15 -28.44 -4.93
C GLU A 613 26.90 -27.80 -4.33
N LEU A 614 26.24 -26.96 -5.11
CA LEU A 614 25.13 -26.15 -4.67
C LEU A 614 23.82 -26.95 -4.81
N GLY A 615 23.11 -27.11 -3.70
CA GLY A 615 21.74 -27.59 -3.62
C GLY A 615 20.76 -26.43 -3.80
N LEU A 616 20.01 -26.13 -2.75
CA LEU A 616 19.06 -25.02 -2.70
C LEU A 616 19.59 -23.83 -1.88
N VAL A 617 18.97 -22.68 -2.10
CA VAL A 617 19.16 -21.48 -1.31
C VAL A 617 18.02 -21.37 -0.31
N PHE A 618 18.32 -21.23 0.98
CA PHE A 618 17.29 -21.06 2.01
C PHE A 618 17.29 -19.67 2.61
N GLY A 619 16.08 -19.15 2.81
CA GLY A 619 15.82 -17.95 3.61
C GLY A 619 15.33 -18.33 5.00
N LYS A 620 14.24 -19.10 5.09
CA LYS A 620 13.56 -19.43 6.35
C LYS A 620 13.19 -20.92 6.40
N ILE A 621 13.39 -21.51 7.59
CA ILE A 621 12.95 -22.87 7.91
C ILE A 621 12.24 -22.83 9.25
N SER A 622 11.04 -23.42 9.36
CA SER A 622 10.28 -23.40 10.62
C SER A 622 9.40 -24.63 10.84
N ILE A 623 9.04 -24.89 12.09
CA ILE A 623 8.02 -25.84 12.54
C ILE A 623 6.85 -25.06 13.12
N ARG A 624 5.63 -25.22 12.58
CA ARG A 624 4.44 -24.45 13.01
C ARG A 624 3.18 -25.28 13.10
#